data_AF-A0A2E2MI88-F1
#
_entry.id   AF-A0A2E2MI88-F1
#
_cell.length_a   1.000
_cell.length_b   1.000
_cell.length_c   1.000
_cell.angle_alpha   90.00
_cell.angle_beta   90.00
_cell.angle_gamma   90.00
#
_symmetry.space_group_name_H-M   'P 1'
#
loop_
_entity.id
_entity.type
_entity.pdbx_description
1 polymer ?
#
loop_
_entity_poly.entity_id
_entity_poly.type
_entity_poly.pdbx_seq_one_letter_code
_entity_poly.pdbx_strand_id
1 'polypeptide(L)'
;MITRLRPAVVAALLWLAAVLPAQAQFVGGIDDLPLMPGLTDIPDAGVVFETPAGRIVEAQALTGDRDQAQVRAFYDASLPQLGWEKIKSGQYRREGETLHLEFPEGPVPTVRFRLAPGP
;
A
#
# COMPACT_ATOMS: atom_id res chain seq x y z
N MET A 1 -16.15 44.26 37.77
CA MET A 1 -14.75 43.78 37.83
C MET A 1 -14.66 42.49 37.06
N ILE A 2 -13.89 42.46 35.98
CA ILE A 2 -13.82 41.36 35.01
C ILE A 2 -12.97 40.24 35.62
N THR A 3 -13.55 39.05 35.79
CA THR A 3 -12.91 37.86 36.37
C THR A 3 -11.70 37.44 35.53
N ARG A 4 -10.51 37.42 36.14
CA ARG A 4 -9.25 37.01 35.52
C ARG A 4 -9.32 35.52 35.17
N LEU A 5 -9.40 35.19 33.88
CA LEU A 5 -9.28 33.82 33.39
C LEU A 5 -7.88 33.27 33.77
N ARG A 6 -7.84 32.09 34.40
CA ARG A 6 -6.60 31.41 34.81
C ARG A 6 -5.82 30.93 33.57
N PRO A 7 -4.52 31.24 33.42
CA PRO A 7 -3.72 30.88 32.23
C PRO A 7 -3.50 29.37 32.07
N ALA A 8 -3.82 28.56 33.09
CA ALA A 8 -3.64 27.11 33.08
C ALA A 8 -4.61 26.35 32.14
N VAL A 9 -5.72 26.96 31.72
CA VAL A 9 -6.72 26.29 30.86
C VAL A 9 -6.34 26.35 29.38
N VAL A 10 -5.53 27.32 28.97
CA VAL A 10 -5.13 27.50 27.55
C VAL A 10 -4.03 26.51 27.14
N ALA A 11 -3.18 26.08 28.07
CA ALA A 11 -2.05 25.19 27.77
C ALA A 11 -2.46 23.72 27.54
N ALA A 12 -3.56 23.26 28.15
CA ALA A 12 -4.04 21.88 27.99
C ALA A 12 -4.76 21.64 26.63
N LEU A 13 -5.24 22.71 25.98
CA LEU A 13 -5.95 22.64 24.69
C LEU A 13 -5.01 22.61 23.47
N LEU A 14 -3.74 22.93 23.64
CA LEU A 14 -2.75 22.95 22.54
C LEU A 14 -1.99 21.62 22.36
N TRP A 15 -2.20 20.64 23.24
CA TRP A 15 -1.53 19.33 23.17
C TRP A 15 -2.28 18.28 22.36
N LEU A 16 -3.44 18.61 21.80
CA LEU A 16 -4.09 17.79 20.79
C LEU A 16 -3.53 18.14 19.41
N ALA A 17 -2.22 17.96 19.22
CA ALA A 17 -1.65 17.91 17.88
C ALA A 17 -2.34 16.74 17.17
N ALA A 18 -3.27 17.06 16.26
CA ALA A 18 -3.99 16.08 15.49
C ALA A 18 -2.97 15.23 14.72
N VAL A 19 -2.83 13.96 15.11
CA VAL A 19 -2.23 12.95 14.25
C VAL A 19 -3.22 12.78 13.10
N LEU A 20 -2.99 13.50 11.99
CA LEU A 20 -3.79 13.31 10.79
C LEU A 20 -3.55 11.87 10.33
N PRO A 21 -4.59 11.05 10.14
CA PRO A 21 -4.41 9.73 9.56
C PRO A 21 -3.75 9.92 8.20
N ALA A 22 -2.66 9.18 7.95
CA ALA A 22 -2.08 9.14 6.63
C ALA A 22 -3.18 8.70 5.65
N GLN A 23 -3.38 9.47 4.58
CA GLN A 23 -4.35 9.11 3.55
C GLN A 23 -3.97 7.75 2.99
N ALA A 24 -4.96 6.86 2.86
CA ALA A 24 -4.74 5.58 2.23
C ALA A 24 -4.26 5.82 0.79
N GLN A 25 -3.07 5.34 0.48
CA GLN A 25 -2.52 5.33 -0.87
C GLN A 25 -2.75 3.95 -1.48
N PHE A 26 -2.90 3.89 -2.80
CA PHE A 26 -3.16 2.66 -3.53
C PHE A 26 -2.10 2.46 -4.60
N VAL A 27 -1.83 1.19 -4.94
CA VAL A 27 -0.92 0.83 -6.02
C VAL A 27 -1.54 1.23 -7.35
N GLY A 28 -0.78 1.95 -8.19
CA GLY A 28 -1.28 2.40 -9.48
C GLY A 28 -1.79 1.25 -10.36
N GLY A 29 -3.00 1.40 -10.91
CA GLY A 29 -3.60 0.45 -11.83
C GLY A 29 -4.23 -0.80 -11.19
N ILE A 30 -4.11 -0.99 -9.87
CA ILE A 30 -4.76 -2.11 -9.16
C ILE A 30 -5.74 -1.55 -8.13
N ASP A 31 -7.03 -1.67 -8.44
CA ASP A 31 -8.11 -1.16 -7.59
C ASP A 31 -8.08 -1.79 -6.19
N ASP A 32 -8.26 -0.95 -5.17
CA ASP A 32 -8.32 -1.32 -3.75
C ASP A 32 -7.08 -2.06 -3.21
N LEU A 33 -5.95 -2.06 -3.93
CA LEU A 33 -4.69 -2.60 -3.43
C LEU A 33 -3.93 -1.52 -2.65
N PRO A 34 -3.84 -1.60 -1.30
CA PRO A 34 -3.14 -0.58 -0.51
C PRO A 34 -1.66 -0.53 -0.88
N LEU A 35 -1.14 0.69 -1.06
CA LEU A 35 0.29 0.95 -1.07
C LEU A 35 0.78 0.93 0.38
N MET A 36 1.66 -0.02 0.69
CA MET A 36 2.21 -0.14 2.04
C MET A 36 2.87 1.16 2.50
N PRO A 37 2.54 1.68 3.71
CA PRO A 37 3.18 2.87 4.25
C PRO A 37 4.70 2.73 4.30
N GLY A 38 5.40 3.70 3.71
CA GLY A 38 6.86 3.71 3.56
C GLY A 38 7.35 3.21 2.20
N LEU A 39 6.47 2.66 1.36
CA LEU A 39 6.74 2.50 -0.07
C LEU A 39 6.43 3.81 -0.79
N THR A 40 7.19 4.08 -1.85
CA THR A 40 6.95 5.22 -2.74
C THR A 40 6.62 4.69 -4.11
N ASP A 41 5.40 4.94 -4.58
CA ASP A 41 4.99 4.59 -5.95
C ASP A 41 5.94 5.22 -6.98
N ILE A 42 6.22 4.51 -8.07
CA ILE A 42 7.00 5.03 -9.19
C ILE A 42 6.00 5.42 -10.29
N PRO A 43 5.68 6.72 -10.44
CA PRO A 43 4.75 7.17 -11.46
C PRO A 43 5.21 6.71 -12.85
N ASP A 44 4.26 6.39 -13.72
CA ASP A 44 4.49 5.97 -15.11
C ASP A 44 5.29 4.67 -15.30
N ALA A 45 5.73 4.01 -14.22
CA ALA A 45 6.28 2.65 -14.28
C ALA A 45 5.18 1.57 -14.33
N GLY A 46 3.93 1.99 -14.16
CA GLY A 46 2.76 1.14 -14.26
C GLY A 46 2.29 0.95 -15.70
N VAL A 47 1.98 -0.28 -16.10
CA VAL A 47 1.42 -0.59 -17.41
C VAL A 47 0.18 -1.45 -17.24
N VAL A 48 -0.90 -1.08 -17.93
CA VAL A 48 -2.16 -1.84 -17.98
C VAL A 48 -2.37 -2.32 -19.41
N PHE A 49 -2.48 -3.64 -19.58
CA PHE A 49 -2.79 -4.28 -20.86
C PHE A 49 -4.16 -4.96 -20.75
N GLU A 50 -5.11 -4.50 -21.55
CA GLU A 50 -6.42 -5.14 -21.65
C GLU A 50 -6.39 -6.27 -22.69
N THR A 51 -6.94 -7.44 -22.35
CA THR A 51 -7.03 -8.59 -23.25
C THR A 51 -8.42 -9.22 -23.20
N PRO A 52 -8.81 -10.06 -24.18
CA PRO A 52 -10.06 -10.81 -24.09
C PRO A 52 -10.17 -11.74 -22.86
N ALA A 53 -9.03 -12.13 -22.27
CA ALA A 53 -8.98 -12.98 -21.08
C ALA A 53 -9.00 -12.17 -19.76
N GLY A 54 -8.99 -10.84 -19.83
CA GLY A 54 -8.91 -9.93 -18.68
C GLY A 54 -7.71 -8.99 -18.77
N ARG A 55 -7.54 -8.14 -17.75
CA ARG A 55 -6.46 -7.15 -17.67
C ARG A 55 -5.18 -7.74 -17.09
N ILE A 56 -4.04 -7.27 -17.57
CA ILE A 56 -2.73 -7.48 -16.97
C ILE A 56 -2.23 -6.13 -16.49
N VAL A 57 -1.92 -6.02 -15.21
CA VAL A 57 -1.38 -4.79 -14.61
C VAL A 57 0.01 -5.09 -14.08
N GLU A 58 0.98 -4.26 -14.42
CA GLU A 58 2.26 -4.21 -13.75
C GLU A 58 2.42 -2.82 -13.13
N ALA A 59 2.84 -2.75 -11.87
CA ALA A 59 3.11 -1.51 -11.16
C ALA A 59 4.36 -1.67 -10.29
N GLN A 60 5.05 -0.59 -9.98
CA GLN A 60 6.31 -0.64 -9.23
C GLN A 60 6.36 0.43 -8.15
N ALA A 61 6.89 0.07 -6.99
CA ALA A 61 7.16 0.99 -5.91
C ALA A 61 8.59 0.81 -5.37
N LEU A 62 9.21 1.92 -4.99
CA LEU A 62 10.44 1.94 -4.22
C LEU A 62 10.17 1.43 -2.81
N THR A 63 11.04 0.57 -2.31
CA THR A 63 10.91 0.00 -0.96
C THR A 63 11.54 0.85 0.13
N GLY A 64 12.45 1.75 -0.23
CA GLY A 64 13.20 2.56 0.73
C GLY A 64 13.96 1.66 1.71
N ASP A 65 13.72 1.86 3.00
CA ASP A 65 14.34 1.08 4.09
C ASP A 65 13.58 -0.23 4.41
N ARG A 66 12.49 -0.54 3.68
CA ARG A 66 11.68 -1.73 3.93
C ARG A 66 12.26 -2.94 3.22
N ASP A 67 12.55 -3.99 3.96
CA ASP A 67 13.02 -5.25 3.37
C ASP A 67 11.86 -6.06 2.76
N GLN A 68 12.22 -7.07 1.95
CA GLN A 68 11.23 -7.92 1.28
C GLN A 68 10.31 -8.67 2.26
N ALA A 69 10.80 -9.02 3.44
CA ALA A 69 10.03 -9.75 4.44
C ALA A 69 8.98 -8.84 5.09
N GLN A 70 9.33 -7.60 5.38
CA GLN A 70 8.40 -6.57 5.88
C GLN A 70 7.30 -6.28 4.86
N VAL A 71 7.65 -6.17 3.57
CA VAL A 71 6.66 -5.98 2.49
C VAL A 71 5.72 -7.19 2.41
N ARG A 72 6.25 -8.41 2.38
CA ARG A 72 5.42 -9.62 2.35
C ARG A 72 4.51 -9.73 3.57
N ALA A 73 5.02 -9.47 4.77
CA ALA A 73 4.25 -9.53 6.01
C ALA A 73 3.08 -8.53 6.02
N PHE A 74 3.28 -7.32 5.49
CA PHE A 74 2.20 -6.34 5.35
C PHE A 74 1.08 -6.84 4.43
N TYR A 75 1.42 -7.38 3.26
CA TYR A 75 0.42 -7.88 2.31
C TYR A 75 -0.24 -9.19 2.78
N ASP A 76 0.50 -10.05 3.48
CA ASP A 76 -0.05 -11.25 4.12
C ASP A 76 -1.11 -10.91 5.19
N ALA A 77 -0.97 -9.76 5.87
CA ALA A 77 -1.91 -9.31 6.89
C ALA A 77 -3.10 -8.51 6.32
N SER A 78 -2.87 -7.70 5.28
CA SER A 78 -3.88 -6.80 4.74
C SER A 78 -4.79 -7.46 3.69
N LEU A 79 -4.23 -8.25 2.78
CA LEU A 79 -4.97 -8.79 1.63
C LEU A 79 -6.12 -9.76 1.99
N PRO A 80 -6.00 -10.64 3.01
CA PRO A 80 -7.13 -11.49 3.41
C PRO A 80 -8.37 -10.71 3.83
N GLN A 81 -8.20 -9.53 4.41
CA GLN A 81 -9.30 -8.65 4.82
C GLN A 81 -10.01 -8.01 3.62
N LEU A 82 -9.38 -8.03 2.45
CA LEU A 82 -9.88 -7.52 1.18
C LEU A 82 -10.36 -8.64 0.23
N GLY A 83 -10.53 -9.86 0.77
CA GLY A 83 -11.04 -11.01 0.03
C GLY A 83 -9.99 -11.77 -0.80
N TRP A 84 -8.71 -11.44 -0.67
CA TRP A 84 -7.65 -12.18 -1.34
C TRP A 84 -7.26 -13.43 -0.56
N GLU A 85 -7.17 -14.55 -1.26
CA GLU A 85 -6.66 -15.80 -0.74
C GLU A 85 -5.15 -15.91 -1.00
N LYS A 86 -4.36 -16.17 0.04
CA LYS A 86 -2.93 -16.44 -0.12
C LYS A 86 -2.70 -17.83 -0.73
N ILE A 87 -2.07 -17.89 -1.90
CA ILE A 87 -1.67 -19.15 -2.55
C ILE A 87 -0.30 -19.59 -2.01
N LYS A 88 0.66 -18.67 -1.99
CA LYS A 88 2.02 -18.86 -1.46
C LYS A 88 2.66 -17.51 -1.18
N SER A 89 3.92 -17.50 -0.72
CA SER A 89 4.62 -16.27 -0.38
C SER A 89 4.61 -15.26 -1.54
N GLY A 90 3.97 -14.11 -1.33
CA GLY A 90 3.86 -13.04 -2.33
C GLY A 90 2.97 -13.39 -3.54
N GLN A 91 2.09 -14.40 -3.42
CA GLN A 91 1.09 -14.72 -4.44
C GLN A 91 -0.29 -14.89 -3.83
N TYR A 92 -1.25 -14.15 -4.36
CA TYR A 92 -2.60 -14.07 -3.85
C TYR A 92 -3.62 -14.16 -4.99
N ARG A 93 -4.82 -14.63 -4.71
CA ARG A 93 -5.90 -14.75 -5.70
C ARG A 93 -7.20 -14.17 -5.18
N ARG A 94 -7.92 -13.45 -6.03
CA ARG A 94 -9.25 -12.91 -5.76
C ARG A 94 -10.03 -12.84 -7.07
N GLU A 95 -11.27 -13.32 -7.09
CA GLU A 95 -12.21 -13.12 -8.21
C GLU A 95 -11.66 -13.51 -9.60
N GLY A 96 -10.86 -14.58 -9.67
CA GLY A 96 -10.25 -15.02 -10.92
C GLY A 96 -9.04 -14.20 -11.37
N GLU A 97 -8.55 -13.27 -10.55
CA GLU A 97 -7.27 -12.57 -10.72
C GLU A 97 -6.21 -13.14 -9.77
N THR A 98 -4.94 -13.09 -10.16
CA THR A 98 -3.78 -13.44 -9.34
C THR A 98 -2.84 -12.24 -9.22
N LEU A 99 -2.49 -11.88 -7.99
CA LEU A 99 -1.53 -10.83 -7.64
C LEU A 99 -0.18 -11.47 -7.25
N HIS A 100 0.89 -11.00 -7.87
CA HIS A 100 2.27 -11.41 -7.62
C HIS A 100 3.10 -10.23 -7.11
N LEU A 101 3.87 -10.48 -6.05
CA LEU A 101 4.86 -9.56 -5.51
C LEU A 101 6.24 -10.08 -5.92
N GLU A 102 6.86 -9.36 -6.84
CA GLU A 102 8.19 -9.64 -7.35
C GLU A 102 9.18 -8.61 -6.82
N PHE A 103 10.40 -9.02 -6.54
CA PHE A 103 11.45 -8.15 -6.01
C PHE A 103 12.65 -8.23 -6.96
N PRO A 104 12.65 -7.43 -8.03
CA PRO A 104 13.74 -7.42 -9.01
C PRO A 104 15.08 -7.07 -8.35
N GLU A 105 16.15 -7.68 -8.84
CA GLU A 105 17.50 -7.25 -8.47
C GLU A 105 17.83 -5.92 -9.15
N GLY A 106 18.49 -5.03 -8.41
CA GLY A 106 18.87 -3.72 -8.93
C GLY A 106 19.58 -2.86 -7.91
N PRO A 107 20.16 -1.73 -8.33
CA PRO A 107 20.84 -0.79 -7.43
C PRO A 107 19.87 -0.09 -6.48
N VAL A 108 18.59 -0.02 -6.86
CA VAL A 108 17.52 0.57 -6.06
C VAL A 108 16.50 -0.52 -5.74
N PRO A 109 16.20 -0.78 -4.46
CA PRO A 109 15.32 -1.88 -4.09
C PRO A 109 13.85 -1.53 -4.37
N THR A 110 13.19 -2.36 -5.17
CA THR A 110 11.80 -2.17 -5.58
C THR A 110 10.94 -3.40 -5.32
N VAL A 111 9.64 -3.19 -5.26
CA VAL A 111 8.63 -4.23 -5.39
C VAL A 111 7.83 -3.98 -6.66
N ARG A 112 7.70 -5.02 -7.48
CA ARG A 112 6.81 -5.04 -8.64
C ARG A 112 5.55 -5.81 -8.28
N PHE A 113 4.42 -5.13 -8.42
CA PHE A 113 3.09 -5.72 -8.32
C PHE A 113 2.65 -6.15 -9.71
N ARG A 114 2.26 -7.41 -9.85
CA ARG A 114 1.73 -7.93 -11.12
C ARG A 114 0.37 -8.57 -10.89
N LEU A 115 -0.64 -8.03 -11.54
CA LEU A 115 -2.00 -8.57 -11.58
C LEU A 115 -2.23 -9.21 -12.95
N ALA A 116 -2.78 -10.42 -12.97
CA ALA A 116 -3.16 -11.08 -14.20
C ALA A 116 -4.39 -11.99 -13.98
N PRO A 117 -5.10 -12.38 -15.03
CA PRO A 117 -6.10 -13.43 -14.93
C PRO A 117 -5.47 -14.72 -14.38
N GLY A 118 -6.16 -15.37 -13.45
CA GLY A 118 -5.80 -16.66 -12.88
C GLY A 118 -5.97 -17.79 -13.90
N PRO A 119 -5.28 -18.93 -13.68
CA PRO A 119 -5.44 -20.12 -14.50
C PRO A 119 -6.82 -20.77 -14.39
#